data_AF-Q53KZ2-F1
#
_entry.id   AF-Q53KZ2-F1
#
_cell.length_a   1.000
_cell.length_b   1.000
_cell.length_c   1.000
_cell.angle_alpha   90.00
_cell.angle_beta   90.00
_cell.angle_gamma   90.00
#
_symmetry.space_group_name_H-M   'P 1'
#
loop_
_entity.id
_entity.type
_entity.pdbx_description
1 polymer ?
#
loop_
_entity_poly.entity_id
_entity_poly.type
_entity_poly.pdbx_seq_one_letter_code
_entity_poly.pdbx_strand_id
1 'polypeptide(L)'
;MVDVDHNLLQDMLRDVENLAYNERDSIKFNKLASDSEMSLYAGCKAKHTKLSATLDLMKLKASSGWTGKIFIDLIGILKAMLPNENTLSEMTYEANQVLCPLGLEVN
;
A
#
# COMPACT_ATOMS: atom_id res chain seq x y z
N MET A 1 -29.38 -14.55 37.50
CA MET A 1 -28.94 -13.99 36.22
C MET A 1 -27.74 -13.13 36.55
N VAL A 2 -26.53 -13.48 36.09
CA VAL A 2 -25.33 -12.66 36.37
C VAL A 2 -25.45 -11.44 35.47
N ASP A 3 -25.60 -10.27 36.07
CA ASP A 3 -25.64 -9.00 35.36
C ASP A 3 -24.23 -8.75 34.82
N VAL A 4 -24.02 -9.02 33.54
CA VAL A 4 -22.75 -8.72 32.88
C VAL A 4 -22.68 -7.21 32.79
N ASP A 5 -21.79 -6.60 33.56
CA ASP A 5 -21.60 -5.15 33.59
C ASP A 5 -21.40 -4.66 32.15
N HIS A 6 -22.37 -3.89 31.67
CA HIS A 6 -22.38 -3.39 30.31
C HIS A 6 -21.11 -2.59 29.99
N ASN A 7 -20.52 -1.93 31.00
CA ASN A 7 -19.29 -1.16 30.84
C ASN A 7 -18.07 -2.05 30.63
N LEU A 8 -17.99 -3.19 31.34
CA LEU A 8 -16.90 -4.17 31.16
C LEU A 8 -16.91 -4.76 29.75
N LEU A 9 -18.10 -5.03 29.20
CA LEU A 9 -18.23 -5.56 27.85
C LEU A 9 -17.84 -4.52 26.78
N GLN A 10 -18.13 -3.24 27.03
CA GLN A 10 -17.73 -2.14 26.15
C GLN A 10 -16.21 -1.91 26.17
N ASP A 11 -15.58 -1.97 27.34
CA ASP A 11 -14.13 -1.82 27.48
C ASP A 11 -13.38 -2.97 26.77
N MET A 12 -13.85 -4.21 26.93
CA MET A 12 -13.28 -5.35 26.20
C MET A 12 -13.45 -5.24 24.68
N LEU A 13 -14.59 -4.74 24.20
CA LEU A 13 -14.80 -4.50 22.76
C LEU A 13 -13.83 -3.43 22.24
N ARG A 14 -13.64 -2.34 22.98
CA ARG A 14 -12.71 -1.27 22.63
C ARG A 14 -11.26 -1.75 22.61
N ASP A 15 -10.87 -2.60 23.55
CA ASP A 15 -9.53 -3.19 23.57
C ASP A 15 -9.30 -4.16 22.40
N VAL A 16 -10.30 -4.98 22.05
CA VAL A 16 -10.27 -5.84 20.85
C VAL A 16 -10.15 -5.00 19.56
N GLU A 17 -10.91 -3.90 19.45
CA GLU A 17 -10.81 -2.98 18.32
C GLU A 17 -9.43 -2.32 18.21
N ASN A 18 -8.85 -1.89 19.34
CA ASN A 18 -7.50 -1.31 19.39
C ASN A 18 -6.43 -2.32 19.01
N LEU A 19 -6.53 -3.58 19.49
CA LEU A 19 -5.61 -4.65 19.11
C LEU A 19 -5.69 -4.93 17.61
N ALA A 20 -6.90 -5.06 17.06
CA ALA A 20 -7.12 -5.26 15.63
C ALA A 20 -6.66 -4.06 14.78
N TYR A 21 -6.71 -2.84 15.33
CA TYR A 21 -6.16 -1.65 14.69
C TYR A 21 -4.63 -1.68 14.66
N ASN A 22 -3.99 -1.95 15.80
CA ASN A 22 -2.55 -2.05 15.93
C ASN A 22 -1.94 -3.17 15.08
N GLU A 23 -2.63 -4.30 14.97
CA GLU A 23 -2.21 -5.41 14.11
C GLU A 23 -2.24 -5.02 12.63
N ARG A 24 -3.31 -4.35 12.17
CA ARG A 24 -3.41 -3.84 10.80
C ARG A 24 -2.30 -2.86 10.47
N ASP A 25 -1.98 -1.94 11.38
CA ASP A 25 -0.92 -0.96 11.16
C ASP A 25 0.48 -1.58 11.20
N SER A 26 0.68 -2.58 12.06
CA SER A 26 1.91 -3.40 12.06
C SER A 26 2.10 -4.11 10.72
N ILE A 27 1.06 -4.74 10.17
CA ILE A 27 1.11 -5.40 8.86
C ILE A 27 1.46 -4.39 7.75
N LYS A 28 0.82 -3.21 7.74
CA LYS A 28 1.13 -2.15 6.76
C LYS A 28 2.58 -1.67 6.87
N PHE A 29 3.06 -1.45 8.11
CA PHE A 29 4.42 -1.00 8.35
C PHE A 29 5.45 -2.05 7.89
N ASN A 30 5.24 -3.32 8.22
CA ASN A 30 6.10 -4.42 7.78
C ASN A 30 6.16 -4.54 6.26
N LYS A 31 5.02 -4.34 5.57
CA LYS A 31 4.99 -4.29 4.11
C LYS A 31 5.78 -3.12 3.55
N LEU A 32 5.61 -1.91 4.11
CA LEU A 32 6.39 -0.73 3.72
C LEU A 32 7.89 -0.95 3.92
N ALA A 33 8.29 -1.53 5.05
CA ALA A 33 9.68 -1.85 5.33
C ALA A 33 10.24 -2.85 4.30
N SER A 34 9.50 -3.93 4.03
CA SER A 34 9.88 -4.92 3.00
C SER A 34 9.99 -4.29 1.59
N ASP A 35 9.00 -3.51 1.18
CA ASP A 35 9.00 -2.83 -0.13
C ASP A 35 10.11 -1.75 -0.21
N SER A 36 10.57 -1.21 0.92
CA SER A 36 11.68 -0.26 0.99
C SER A 36 13.04 -0.90 0.73
N GLU A 37 13.18 -2.20 1.02
CA GLU A 37 14.41 -2.98 0.80
C GLU A 37 14.38 -3.71 -0.55
N MET A 38 13.19 -3.95 -1.11
CA MET A 38 13.02 -4.64 -2.37
C MET A 38 13.44 -3.76 -3.57
N SER A 39 14.42 -4.20 -4.36
CA SER A 39 14.80 -3.52 -5.60
C SER A 39 13.66 -3.54 -6.63
N LEU A 40 13.58 -2.54 -7.50
CA LEU A 40 12.56 -2.49 -8.56
C LEU A 40 12.65 -3.66 -9.55
N TYR A 41 13.86 -4.15 -9.81
CA TYR A 41 14.19 -5.35 -10.57
C TYR A 41 15.65 -5.74 -10.26
N ALA A 42 16.05 -6.97 -10.59
CA ALA A 42 17.41 -7.46 -10.33
C ALA A 42 18.49 -6.58 -11.02
N GLY A 43 19.47 -6.11 -10.24
CA GLY A 43 20.54 -5.22 -10.73
C GLY A 43 20.13 -3.74 -10.86
N CYS A 44 18.93 -3.35 -10.43
CA CYS A 44 18.53 -1.95 -10.36
C CYS A 44 19.41 -1.17 -9.34
N LYS A 45 19.59 0.13 -9.56
CA LYS A 45 20.35 0.98 -8.62
C LYS A 45 19.66 0.95 -7.26
N ALA A 46 20.43 0.85 -6.17
CA ALA A 46 19.90 0.72 -4.81
C ALA A 46 18.90 1.81 -4.38
N LYS A 47 18.97 3.00 -4.98
CA LYS A 47 18.00 4.09 -4.75
C LYS A 47 16.61 3.86 -5.38
N HIS A 48 16.46 2.87 -6.24
CA HIS A 48 15.23 2.54 -6.96
C HIS A 48 14.67 1.23 -6.41
N THR A 49 14.03 1.36 -5.26
CA THR A 49 13.30 0.30 -4.57
C THR A 49 11.82 0.32 -4.96
N LYS A 50 11.10 -0.76 -4.69
CA LYS A 50 9.66 -0.86 -4.95
C LYS A 50 8.92 0.30 -4.28
N LEU A 51 9.21 0.58 -3.01
CA LEU A 51 8.60 1.71 -2.30
C LEU A 51 8.92 3.06 -2.95
N SER A 52 10.19 3.32 -3.29
CA SER A 52 10.58 4.60 -3.91
C SER A 52 9.90 4.82 -5.26
N ALA A 53 9.83 3.78 -6.10
CA ALA A 53 9.18 3.84 -7.40
C ALA A 53 7.67 4.08 -7.25
N THR A 54 7.00 3.37 -6.33
CA THR A 54 5.59 3.59 -6.02
C THR A 54 5.33 5.03 -5.59
N LEU A 55 6.14 5.56 -4.66
CA LEU A 55 5.98 6.94 -4.17
C LEU A 55 6.19 7.97 -5.28
N ASP A 56 7.22 7.82 -6.10
CA ASP A 56 7.50 8.75 -7.19
C ASP A 56 6.39 8.72 -8.26
N LEU A 57 5.88 7.54 -8.60
CA LEU A 57 4.76 7.38 -9.55
C LEU A 57 3.46 7.99 -9.00
N MET A 58 3.16 7.81 -7.71
CA MET A 58 1.98 8.40 -7.08
C MET A 58 2.08 9.92 -6.99
N LYS A 59 3.26 10.46 -6.64
CA LYS A 59 3.51 11.90 -6.66
C LYS A 59 3.34 12.46 -8.08
N LEU A 60 3.84 11.76 -9.08
CA LEU A 60 3.70 12.17 -10.49
C LEU A 60 2.22 12.17 -10.92
N LYS A 61 1.47 11.11 -10.58
CA LYS A 61 0.03 11.03 -10.83
C LYS A 61 -0.72 12.21 -10.20
N ALA A 62 -0.49 12.46 -8.91
CA ALA A 62 -1.17 13.51 -8.14
C ALA A 62 -0.83 14.91 -8.67
N SER A 63 0.44 15.18 -8.97
CA SER A 63 0.88 16.48 -9.50
C SER A 63 0.48 16.73 -10.95
N SER A 64 0.30 15.67 -11.74
CA SER A 64 -0.08 15.77 -13.16
C SER A 64 -1.60 15.68 -13.39
N GLY A 65 -2.40 15.47 -12.34
CA GLY A 65 -3.85 15.31 -12.44
C GLY A 65 -4.27 14.11 -13.29
N TRP A 66 -3.44 13.07 -13.37
CA TRP A 66 -3.74 11.92 -14.23
C TRP A 66 -4.89 11.10 -13.68
N THR A 67 -5.87 10.83 -14.54
CA THR A 67 -6.99 9.91 -14.25
C THR A 67 -6.47 8.51 -13.96
N GLY A 68 -7.25 7.70 -13.23
CA GLY A 68 -6.94 6.27 -13.01
C GLY A 68 -6.54 5.54 -14.30
N LYS A 69 -7.30 5.76 -15.38
CA LYS A 69 -7.07 5.10 -16.67
C LYS A 69 -5.69 5.39 -17.27
N ILE A 70 -5.32 6.66 -17.44
CA ILE A 70 -4.03 7.03 -18.05
C ILE A 70 -2.86 6.52 -17.21
N PHE A 71 -3.02 6.55 -15.88
CA PHE A 71 -2.02 6.01 -14.97
C PHE A 71 -1.85 4.49 -15.13
N ILE A 72 -2.94 3.74 -15.19
CA ILE A 72 -2.90 2.28 -15.43
C ILE A 72 -2.23 1.97 -16.78
N ASP A 73 -2.61 2.68 -17.84
CA ASP A 73 -2.04 2.50 -19.18
C ASP A 73 -0.50 2.76 -19.16
N LEU A 74 -0.06 3.82 -18.49
CA LEU A 74 1.37 4.13 -18.32
C LEU A 74 2.12 3.04 -17.56
N ILE A 75 1.57 2.54 -16.45
CA ILE A 75 2.20 1.46 -15.68
C ILE A 75 2.32 0.19 -16.53
N GLY A 76 1.33 -0.10 -17.37
CA GLY A 76 1.38 -1.20 -18.33
C GLY A 76 2.54 -1.08 -19.32
N ILE A 77 2.78 0.13 -19.85
CA ILE A 77 3.90 0.41 -20.75
C ILE A 77 5.24 0.25 -20.02
N LEU A 78 5.37 0.83 -18.83
CA LEU A 78 6.60 0.73 -18.03
C LEU A 78 6.93 -0.73 -17.70
N LYS A 79 5.92 -1.53 -17.35
CA LYS A 79 6.08 -2.96 -17.10
C LYS A 79 6.62 -3.72 -18.32
N ALA A 80 6.15 -3.39 -19.52
CA ALA A 80 6.61 -4.02 -20.76
C ALA A 80 8.03 -3.60 -21.17
N MET A 81 8.48 -2.43 -20.72
CA MET A 81 9.83 -1.91 -21.00
C MET A 81 10.90 -2.41 -20.01
N LEU A 82 10.49 -2.85 -18.82
CA LEU A 82 11.39 -3.33 -17.78
C LEU A 82 11.67 -4.83 -17.89
N PRO A 83 12.74 -5.33 -17.24
CA PRO A 83 13.04 -6.77 -17.19
C PRO A 83 11.85 -7.58 -16.63
N ASN A 84 11.68 -8.82 -17.10
CA ASN A 84 10.51 -9.67 -16.78
C ASN A 84 10.26 -9.85 -15.27
N GLU A 85 11.30 -9.84 -14.43
CA GLU A 85 11.22 -10.00 -12.97
C GLU A 85 11.14 -8.65 -12.22
N ASN A 86 10.34 -7.70 -12.74
CA ASN A 86 10.15 -6.41 -12.09
C ASN A 86 8.97 -6.40 -11.10
N THR A 87 9.11 -5.58 -10.05
CA THR A 87 8.13 -5.45 -8.96
C THR A 87 6.99 -4.48 -9.27
N LEU A 88 7.05 -3.81 -10.43
CA LEU A 88 5.95 -2.98 -10.98
C LEU A 88 4.72 -3.82 -11.34
N SER A 89 4.89 -5.12 -11.56
CA SER A 89 3.80 -6.06 -11.79
C SER A 89 2.83 -6.19 -10.60
N GLU A 90 3.32 -6.02 -9.37
CA GLU A 90 2.51 -6.05 -8.14
C GLU A 90 1.81 -4.70 -7.89
N MET A 91 2.40 -3.59 -8.31
CA MET A 91 1.85 -2.24 -8.12
C MET A 91 0.46 -2.04 -8.74
N THR A 92 0.12 -2.69 -9.86
CA THR A 92 -1.21 -2.49 -10.49
C THR A 92 -2.37 -3.08 -9.68
N TYR A 93 -2.13 -4.13 -8.89
CA TYR A 93 -3.13 -4.74 -8.01
C TYR A 93 -3.00 -4.16 -6.59
N GLU A 94 -1.77 -3.94 -6.11
CA GLU A 94 -1.50 -3.37 -4.79
C GLU A 94 -1.81 -1.87 -4.70
N ALA A 95 -1.72 -1.08 -5.79
CA ALA A 95 -2.06 0.35 -5.74
C ALA A 95 -3.50 0.56 -5.26
N ASN A 96 -4.47 -0.21 -5.76
CA ASN A 96 -5.85 -0.12 -5.28
C ASN A 96 -6.00 -0.52 -3.80
N GLN A 97 -5.17 -1.44 -3.28
CA GLN A 97 -5.22 -1.85 -1.88
C GLN A 97 -4.43 -0.95 -0.93
N VAL A 98 -3.35 -0.31 -1.39
CA VAL A 98 -2.51 0.62 -0.62
C VAL A 98 -3.11 2.03 -0.57
N LEU A 99 -3.89 2.42 -1.59
CA LEU A 99 -4.54 3.72 -1.67
C LEU A 99 -5.77 3.85 -0.75
N CYS A 100 -6.52 2.78 -0.52
CA CYS A 100 -7.67 2.78 0.39
C CYS A 100 -7.31 3.14 1.85
N PRO A 101 -6.24 2.60 2.46
CA PRO A 101 -5.81 3.00 3.80
C PRO A 101 -5.32 4.45 3.92
N LEU A 102 -4.94 5.10 2.82
CA LEU A 102 -4.33 6.43 2.81
C LEU A 102 -5.31 7.54 2.35
N GLY A 103 -6.58 7.20 2.07
CA GLY A 103 -7.60 8.16 1.62
C GLY A 103 -7.33 8.75 0.22
N LEU A 104 -6.49 8.10 -0.58
CA LEU A 104 -6.13 8.53 -1.92
C LEU A 104 -6.94 7.72 -2.94
N GLU A 105 -8.27 7.84 -2.90
CA GLU A 105 -9.15 7.11 -3.82
C GLU A 105 -8.78 7.38 -5.29
N VAL A 106 -8.74 6.30 -6.07
CA VAL A 106 -8.57 6.37 -7.52
C VAL A 106 -9.91 6.79 -8.12
N ASN A 107 -10.07 8.09 -8.38
CA ASN A 107 -11.10 8.59 -9.31
C ASN A 107 -10.65 8.44 -10.78
#